data_AF-C7A7F2-F1
#
_entry.id   AF-C7A7F2-F1
#
_cell.length_a   1.000
_cell.length_b   1.000
_cell.length_c   1.000
_cell.angle_alpha   90.00
_cell.angle_beta   90.00
_cell.angle_gamma   90.00
#
_symmetry.space_group_name_H-M   'P 1'
#
loop_
_entity.id
_entity.type
_entity.pdbx_description
1 polymer ?
#
loop_
_entity_poly.entity_id
_entity_poly.type
_entity_poly.pdbx_seq_one_letter_code
_entity_poly.pdbx_strand_id
1 'polypeptide(L)'
;TTLAKKVYENELVKGHFDCHVWITVSQSYNVQKILMSMSKQIYQAKERQIDMTDEIILISQLRKCLQQKRYVVVFDDVWKTEFWEIVKHALPCNDRGSRIIITTRSYLIGVSCKESLSDQVRKLQPLSQDKAWELFCRKAFLSEFQGCCPKELVKLSMDIVKKCE
;
A
#
# COMPACT_ATOMS: atom_id res chain seq x y z
N THR A 1 5.78 1.72 -3.42
CA THR A 1 5.05 0.54 -2.92
C THR A 1 5.90 -0.52 -2.20
N THR A 2 7.14 -0.82 -2.58
CA THR A 2 7.90 -2.01 -2.11
C THR A 2 7.92 -2.28 -0.60
N LEU A 3 8.11 -1.27 0.24
CA LEU A 3 8.16 -1.45 1.70
C LEU A 3 6.82 -1.96 2.25
N ALA A 4 5.71 -1.33 1.88
CA ALA A 4 4.38 -1.75 2.28
C ALA A 4 4.08 -3.18 1.81
N LYS A 5 4.48 -3.50 0.57
CA LYS A 5 4.30 -4.85 0.01
C LYS A 5 5.07 -5.91 0.81
N LYS A 6 6.35 -5.65 1.14
CA LYS A 6 7.16 -6.58 1.96
C LYS A 6 6.56 -6.84 3.33
N VAL A 7 6.00 -5.82 3.98
CA VAL A 7 5.35 -5.97 5.30
C VAL A 7 4.04 -6.73 5.16
N TYR A 8 3.21 -6.38 4.17
CA TYR A 8 1.93 -7.02 3.92
C TYR A 8 2.06 -8.50 3.53
N GLU A 9 3.09 -8.85 2.75
CA GLU A 9 3.34 -10.22 2.31
C GLU A 9 4.05 -11.09 3.36
N ASN A 10 4.51 -10.53 4.47
CA ASN A 10 5.19 -11.27 5.52
C ASN A 10 4.23 -12.23 6.24
N GLU A 11 4.55 -13.52 6.28
CA GLU A 11 3.66 -14.55 6.84
C GLU A 11 3.38 -14.37 8.34
N LEU A 12 4.35 -13.89 9.11
CA LEU A 12 4.11 -13.55 10.52
C LEU A 12 3.10 -12.42 10.61
N VAL A 13 3.29 -11.34 9.84
CA VAL A 13 2.35 -10.21 9.81
C VAL A 13 0.96 -10.69 9.39
N LYS A 14 0.85 -11.50 8.32
CA LYS A 14 -0.43 -12.03 7.85
C LYS A 14 -1.17 -12.83 8.93
N GLY A 15 -0.44 -13.66 9.68
CA GLY A 15 -1.01 -14.47 10.76
C GLY A 15 -1.65 -13.65 11.90
N HIS A 16 -1.39 -12.33 11.99
CA HIS A 16 -1.98 -11.47 13.01
C HIS A 16 -3.33 -10.86 12.62
N PHE A 17 -3.77 -10.96 11.36
CA PHE A 17 -5.01 -10.32 10.89
C PHE A 17 -5.99 -11.36 10.33
N ASP A 18 -7.28 -11.16 10.62
CA ASP A 18 -8.36 -11.98 10.09
C ASP A 18 -8.70 -11.61 8.64
N CYS A 19 -8.41 -10.38 8.24
CA CYS A 19 -8.76 -9.83 6.93
C CYS A 19 -7.62 -8.98 6.37
N HIS A 20 -7.38 -9.17 5.08
CA HIS A 20 -6.32 -8.54 4.33
C HIS A 20 -6.90 -7.92 3.07
N VAL A 21 -6.65 -6.63 2.87
CA VAL A 21 -7.11 -5.91 1.69
C VAL A 21 -5.97 -5.10 1.11
N TRP A 22 -5.76 -5.23 -0.19
CA TRP A 22 -4.82 -4.41 -0.94
C TRP A 22 -5.54 -3.79 -2.15
N ILE A 23 -5.51 -2.46 -2.25
CA ILE A 23 -6.14 -1.71 -3.34
C ILE A 23 -5.17 -0.68 -3.87
N THR A 24 -4.86 -0.75 -5.16
CA THR A 24 -4.18 0.36 -5.87
C THR A 24 -5.22 1.38 -6.30
N VAL A 25 -5.01 2.64 -5.91
CA VAL A 25 -5.95 3.74 -6.13
C VAL A 25 -5.56 4.49 -7.39
N SER A 26 -6.44 4.54 -8.39
CA SER A 26 -6.20 5.33 -9.60
C SER A 26 -6.40 6.82 -9.33
N GLN A 27 -5.80 7.69 -10.15
CA GLN A 27 -6.02 9.14 -10.08
C GLN A 27 -7.50 9.54 -10.22
N SER A 28 -8.22 8.83 -11.10
CA SER A 28 -9.66 8.98 -11.34
C SER A 28 -10.47 7.89 -10.62
N TYR A 29 -10.11 7.57 -9.37
CA TYR A 29 -10.77 6.50 -8.63
C TYR A 29 -12.29 6.69 -8.55
N ASN A 30 -12.98 5.56 -8.45
CA ASN A 30 -14.41 5.50 -8.21
C ASN A 30 -14.64 4.80 -6.86
N VAL A 31 -15.37 5.47 -5.98
CA VAL A 31 -15.58 5.05 -4.58
C VAL A 31 -16.29 3.71 -4.53
N GLN A 32 -17.43 3.56 -5.21
CA GLN A 32 -18.14 2.29 -5.35
C GLN A 32 -17.22 1.14 -5.79
N LYS A 33 -16.36 1.34 -6.80
CA LYS A 33 -15.41 0.30 -7.25
C LYS A 33 -14.38 -0.07 -6.18
N ILE A 34 -13.90 0.90 -5.40
CA ILE A 34 -13.01 0.65 -4.26
C ILE A 34 -13.74 -0.20 -3.21
N LEU A 35 -14.92 0.23 -2.79
CA LEU A 35 -15.73 -0.47 -1.78
C LEU A 35 -16.08 -1.90 -2.24
N MET A 36 -16.47 -2.09 -3.50
CA MET A 36 -16.70 -3.41 -4.09
C MET A 36 -15.44 -4.27 -4.07
N SER A 37 -14.27 -3.70 -4.37
CA SER A 37 -12.99 -4.42 -4.31
C SER A 37 -12.65 -4.85 -2.89
N MET A 38 -12.84 -3.97 -1.90
CA MET A 38 -12.67 -4.30 -0.48
C MET A 38 -13.58 -5.46 -0.09
N SER A 39 -14.87 -5.36 -0.43
CA SER A 39 -15.87 -6.37 -0.13
C SER A 39 -15.48 -7.73 -0.73
N LYS A 40 -15.09 -7.78 -2.00
CA LYS A 40 -14.66 -9.04 -2.65
C LYS A 40 -13.46 -9.69 -1.93
N GLN A 41 -12.48 -8.89 -1.50
CA GLN A 41 -11.30 -9.39 -0.79
C GLN A 41 -11.64 -9.87 0.63
N ILE A 42 -12.56 -9.20 1.32
CA ILE A 42 -12.97 -9.54 2.69
C ILE A 42 -13.87 -10.78 2.74
N TYR A 43 -14.79 -10.93 1.78
CA TYR A 43 -15.80 -12.00 1.79
C TYR A 43 -15.38 -13.28 1.05
N GLN A 44 -14.24 -13.28 0.34
CA GLN A 44 -13.66 -14.45 -0.37
C GLN A 44 -14.68 -15.49 -0.87
N ALA A 45 -15.32 -15.23 -2.01
CA ALA A 45 -16.22 -16.14 -2.76
C ALA A 45 -17.37 -16.87 -2.00
N LYS A 46 -17.50 -16.74 -0.68
CA LYS A 46 -18.54 -17.42 0.09
C LYS A 46 -19.80 -16.55 0.21
N GLU A 47 -20.77 -16.92 -0.64
CA GLU A 47 -22.20 -17.05 -0.34
C GLU A 47 -23.02 -15.83 0.11
N ARG A 48 -22.51 -14.60 0.04
CA ARG A 48 -23.40 -13.43 0.15
C ARG A 48 -23.54 -12.75 -1.20
N GLN A 49 -24.78 -12.65 -1.67
CA GLN A 49 -25.18 -11.62 -2.62
C GLN A 49 -24.93 -10.27 -1.93
N ILE A 50 -23.70 -9.77 -2.07
CA ILE A 50 -23.35 -8.42 -1.71
C ILE A 50 -24.10 -7.56 -2.71
N ASP A 51 -25.07 -6.80 -2.22
CA ASP A 51 -25.64 -5.73 -3.02
C ASP A 51 -24.54 -4.71 -3.28
N MET A 52 -24.04 -4.73 -4.51
CA MET A 52 -22.97 -3.86 -4.98
C MET A 52 -23.50 -2.60 -5.66
N THR A 53 -24.81 -2.38 -5.66
CA THR A 53 -25.42 -1.27 -6.41
C THR A 53 -25.39 0.07 -5.66
N ASP A 54 -25.25 0.06 -4.33
CA ASP A 54 -25.31 1.26 -3.48
C ASP A 54 -24.11 1.39 -2.52
N GLU A 55 -23.51 2.58 -2.48
CA GLU A 55 -22.34 2.87 -1.64
C GLU A 55 -22.63 2.82 -0.13
N ILE A 56 -23.81 3.28 0.30
CA ILE A 56 -24.22 3.26 1.72
C ILE A 56 -24.40 1.82 2.18
N ILE A 57 -25.01 0.98 1.33
CA ILE A 57 -25.18 -0.45 1.62
C ILE A 57 -23.81 -1.13 1.71
N LEU A 58 -22.90 -0.86 0.77
CA LEU A 58 -21.53 -1.39 0.79
C LEU A 58 -20.77 -0.98 2.06
N ILE A 59 -20.84 0.29 2.45
CA ILE A 59 -20.23 0.81 3.68
C ILE A 59 -20.80 0.08 4.90
N SER A 60 -22.13 -0.03 5.02
CA SER A 60 -22.79 -0.70 6.14
C SER A 60 -22.37 -2.16 6.27
N GLN A 61 -22.31 -2.88 5.15
CA GLN A 61 -21.89 -4.29 5.11
C GLN A 61 -20.42 -4.46 5.50
N LEU A 62 -19.52 -3.65 4.94
CA LEU A 62 -18.10 -3.65 5.27
C LEU A 62 -17.90 -3.39 6.77
N ARG A 63 -18.53 -2.36 7.31
CA ARG A 63 -18.48 -2.04 8.74
C ARG A 63 -18.95 -3.22 9.59
N LYS A 64 -20.11 -3.80 9.27
CA LYS A 64 -20.66 -4.94 10.02
C LYS A 64 -19.73 -6.15 10.00
N CYS A 65 -19.08 -6.42 8.87
CA CYS A 65 -18.13 -7.53 8.75
C CYS A 65 -16.84 -7.29 9.52
N LEU A 66 -16.30 -6.08 9.43
CA LEU A 66 -15.03 -5.70 10.03
C LEU A 66 -15.13 -5.41 11.52
N GLN A 67 -16.33 -5.15 12.06
CA GLN A 67 -16.52 -4.75 13.47
C GLN A 67 -15.88 -5.70 14.48
N GLN A 68 -15.89 -7.01 14.22
CA GLN A 68 -15.37 -8.03 15.14
C GLN A 68 -14.07 -8.67 14.65
N LYS A 69 -13.42 -8.08 13.64
CA LYS A 69 -12.22 -8.62 13.01
C LYS A 69 -11.05 -7.66 13.16
N ARG A 70 -9.86 -8.22 13.33
CA ARG A 70 -8.61 -7.49 13.17
C ARG A 70 -8.24 -7.48 11.70
N TYR A 71 -8.19 -6.31 11.08
CA TYR A 71 -7.95 -6.19 9.64
C TYR A 71 -6.75 -5.32 9.31
N VAL A 72 -6.11 -5.60 8.18
CA VAL A 72 -5.12 -4.72 7.55
C VAL A 72 -5.60 -4.33 6.16
N VAL A 73 -5.67 -3.02 5.89
CA VAL A 73 -6.05 -2.48 4.59
C VAL A 73 -4.92 -1.60 4.07
N VAL A 74 -4.48 -1.87 2.85
CA VAL A 74 -3.49 -1.08 2.14
C VAL A 74 -4.16 -0.35 0.97
N PHE A 75 -4.08 0.98 0.98
CA PHE A 75 -4.43 1.82 -0.15
C PHE A 75 -3.14 2.35 -0.79
N ASP A 76 -2.78 1.77 -1.93
CA ASP A 76 -1.53 2.05 -2.62
C ASP A 76 -1.69 3.15 -3.68
N ASP A 77 -0.72 4.07 -3.74
CA ASP A 77 -0.62 5.16 -4.72
C ASP A 77 -1.83 6.12 -4.66
N VAL A 78 -2.16 6.66 -3.47
CA VAL A 78 -3.24 7.64 -3.31
C VAL A 78 -2.83 9.03 -3.84
N TRP A 79 -3.72 9.64 -4.64
CA TRP A 79 -3.46 10.88 -5.37
C TRP A 79 -4.26 12.10 -4.89
N LYS A 80 -5.31 11.91 -4.06
CA LYS A 80 -6.20 12.99 -3.64
C LYS A 80 -6.42 12.97 -2.12
N THR A 81 -6.55 14.16 -1.53
CA THR A 81 -6.80 14.34 -0.09
C THR A 81 -8.18 13.87 0.32
N GLU A 82 -9.20 14.04 -0.54
CA GLU A 82 -10.59 13.67 -0.24
C GLU A 82 -10.80 12.15 -0.21
N PHE A 83 -9.85 11.37 -0.74
CA PHE A 83 -9.92 9.92 -0.78
C PHE A 83 -10.20 9.35 0.61
N TRP A 84 -9.41 9.77 1.60
CA TRP A 84 -9.48 9.24 2.95
C TRP A 84 -10.79 9.61 3.66
N GLU A 85 -11.26 10.84 3.46
CA GLU A 85 -12.53 11.32 4.02
C GLU A 85 -13.72 10.45 3.63
N ILE A 86 -13.67 9.83 2.45
CA ILE A 86 -14.74 8.97 1.96
C ILE A 86 -14.55 7.53 2.46
N VAL A 87 -13.38 6.92 2.22
CA VAL A 87 -13.19 5.48 2.48
C VAL A 87 -13.13 5.13 3.97
N LYS A 88 -12.77 6.09 4.83
CA LYS A 88 -12.74 5.87 6.29
C LYS A 88 -14.09 5.46 6.86
N HIS A 89 -15.19 5.89 6.23
CA HIS A 89 -16.54 5.51 6.67
C HIS A 89 -16.79 3.99 6.56
N ALA A 90 -16.15 3.29 5.63
CA ALA A 90 -16.25 1.84 5.50
C ALA A 90 -15.43 1.04 6.54
N LEU A 91 -14.52 1.71 7.26
CA LEU A 91 -13.52 1.08 8.12
C LEU A 91 -13.80 1.43 9.60
N PRO A 92 -14.37 0.51 10.39
CA PRO A 92 -14.73 0.81 11.77
C PRO A 92 -13.51 0.83 12.70
N CYS A 93 -13.37 1.89 13.51
CA CYS A 93 -12.52 1.82 14.69
C CYS A 93 -13.17 0.84 15.69
N ASN A 94 -12.54 -0.30 15.92
CA ASN A 94 -13.13 -1.41 16.65
C ASN A 94 -12.24 -1.90 17.82
N ASP A 95 -11.15 -1.18 18.11
CA ASP A 95 -10.16 -1.49 19.14
C ASP A 95 -9.58 -2.92 19.05
N ARG A 96 -9.68 -3.57 17.88
CA ARG A 96 -9.14 -4.93 17.63
C ARG A 96 -7.69 -4.91 17.14
N GLY A 97 -7.03 -3.75 17.14
CA GLY A 97 -5.65 -3.63 16.63
C GLY A 97 -5.53 -3.68 15.10
N SER A 98 -6.59 -3.26 14.40
CA SER A 98 -6.60 -3.10 12.94
C SER A 98 -5.61 -2.02 12.48
N ARG A 99 -5.15 -2.11 11.22
CA ARG A 99 -4.16 -1.21 10.65
C ARG A 99 -4.56 -0.76 9.25
N ILE A 100 -4.29 0.50 8.96
CA ILE A 100 -4.51 1.11 7.65
C ILE A 100 -3.17 1.65 7.18
N ILE A 101 -2.78 1.31 5.97
CA ILE A 101 -1.52 1.74 5.36
C ILE A 101 -1.89 2.47 4.07
N ILE A 102 -1.50 3.74 3.99
CA ILE A 102 -1.66 4.54 2.78
C ILE A 102 -0.28 4.83 2.23
N THR A 103 -0.06 4.52 0.95
CA THR A 103 1.13 4.98 0.24
C THR A 103 0.73 6.11 -0.70
N THR A 104 1.55 7.15 -0.77
CA THR A 104 1.32 8.31 -1.63
C THR A 104 2.66 8.95 -1.97
N ARG A 105 2.67 9.70 -3.07
CA ARG A 105 3.81 10.54 -3.49
C ARG A 105 3.77 11.92 -2.85
N SER A 106 2.62 12.33 -2.29
CA SER A 106 2.43 13.64 -1.69
C SER A 106 2.48 13.58 -0.18
N TYR A 107 3.43 14.30 0.41
CA TYR A 107 3.50 14.47 1.86
C TYR A 107 2.21 15.08 2.44
N LEU A 108 1.61 16.04 1.72
CA LEU A 108 0.37 16.71 2.15
C LEU A 108 -0.79 15.72 2.27
N ILE A 109 -0.93 14.78 1.32
CA ILE A 109 -1.95 13.73 1.38
C ILE A 109 -1.69 12.82 2.59
N GLY A 110 -0.44 12.44 2.84
CA GLY A 110 -0.09 11.62 4.00
C GLY A 110 -0.47 12.28 5.33
N VAL A 111 -0.24 13.60 5.45
CA VAL A 111 -0.60 14.36 6.66
C VAL A 111 -2.11 14.54 6.79
N SER A 112 -2.83 14.78 5.68
CA SER A 112 -4.29 14.98 5.72
C SER A 112 -5.06 13.73 6.13
N CYS A 113 -4.47 12.54 5.98
CA CYS A 113 -5.11 11.28 6.37
C CYS A 113 -4.98 10.94 7.87
N LYS A 114 -4.34 11.79 8.68
CA LYS A 114 -4.21 11.56 10.12
C LYS A 114 -5.52 11.85 10.84
N GLU A 115 -6.00 10.89 11.63
CA GLU A 115 -7.20 11.04 12.49
C GLU A 115 -6.82 11.13 13.98
N SER A 116 -5.62 10.69 14.34
CA SER A 116 -5.15 10.59 15.72
C SER A 116 -3.67 10.98 15.87
N LEU A 117 -3.26 11.26 17.10
CA LEU A 117 -1.85 11.52 17.44
C LEU A 117 -0.96 10.28 17.24
N SER A 118 -1.53 9.08 17.30
CA SER A 118 -0.82 7.82 17.06
C SER A 118 -0.52 7.56 15.58
N ASP A 119 -1.17 8.27 14.67
CA ASP A 119 -0.97 8.06 13.23
C ASP A 119 0.40 8.56 12.77
N GLN A 120 1.09 7.72 12.01
CA GLN A 120 2.45 7.96 11.58
C GLN A 120 2.54 8.20 10.08
N VAL A 121 3.17 9.31 9.70
CA VAL A 121 3.57 9.58 8.32
C VAL A 121 5.06 9.30 8.21
N ARG A 122 5.43 8.33 7.37
CA ARG A 122 6.82 7.93 7.14
C ARG A 122 7.28 8.44 5.78
N LYS A 123 8.14 9.46 5.78
CA LYS A 123 8.84 9.89 4.57
C LYS A 123 9.98 8.91 4.27
N LEU A 124 9.84 8.14 3.21
CA LEU A 124 10.90 7.26 2.73
C LEU A 124 12.07 8.11 2.25
N GLN A 125 13.28 7.71 2.66
CA GLN A 125 14.51 8.35 2.20
C GLN A 125 15.02 7.64 0.95
N PRO A 126 15.72 8.36 0.05
CA PRO A 126 16.48 7.75 -1.03
C PRO A 126 17.48 6.73 -0.49
N LEU A 127 17.93 5.83 -1.37
CA LEU A 127 19.02 4.93 -1.03
C LEU A 127 20.32 5.72 -0.88
N SER A 128 21.21 5.28 0.01
CA SER A 128 22.59 5.78 0.01
C SER A 128 23.25 5.45 -1.34
N GLN A 129 24.26 6.23 -1.73
CA GLN A 129 24.96 6.03 -3.00
C GLN A 129 25.49 4.59 -3.16
N ASP A 130 26.02 4.00 -2.09
CA ASP A 130 26.48 2.61 -2.09
C ASP A 130 25.34 1.60 -2.31
N LYS A 131 24.17 1.84 -1.70
CA LYS A 131 23.00 0.98 -1.87
C LYS A 131 22.34 1.16 -3.22
N ALA A 132 22.33 2.37 -3.76
CA ALA A 132 21.90 2.64 -5.13
C ALA A 132 22.83 1.95 -6.13
N TRP A 133 24.14 2.02 -5.92
CA TRP A 133 25.14 1.30 -6.72
C TRP A 133 24.96 -0.21 -6.65
N GLU A 134 24.81 -0.78 -5.46
CA GLU A 134 24.55 -2.21 -5.26
C GLU A 134 23.28 -2.64 -6.01
N LEU A 135 22.19 -1.86 -5.89
CA LEU A 135 20.93 -2.14 -6.56
C LEU A 135 21.07 -2.03 -8.08
N PHE A 136 21.76 -1.01 -8.59
CA PHE A 136 22.01 -0.83 -10.01
C PHE A 136 22.76 -2.02 -10.57
N CYS A 137 23.86 -2.44 -9.93
CA CYS A 137 24.66 -3.55 -10.41
C CYS A 137 23.85 -4.85 -10.43
N ARG A 138 23.09 -5.12 -9.37
CA ARG A 138 22.17 -6.25 -9.26
C ARG A 138 21.04 -6.24 -10.28
N LYS A 139 20.70 -5.09 -10.88
CA LYS A 139 19.60 -4.99 -11.87
C LYS A 139 20.12 -4.98 -13.30
N ALA A 140 21.14 -4.17 -13.57
CA ALA A 140 21.70 -3.98 -14.91
C ALA A 140 22.57 -5.16 -15.36
N PHE A 141 23.27 -5.82 -14.44
CA PHE A 141 24.28 -6.84 -14.77
C PHE A 141 23.93 -8.25 -14.26
N LEU A 142 22.68 -8.49 -13.84
CA LEU A 142 22.29 -9.77 -13.22
C LEU A 142 22.48 -10.96 -14.16
N SER A 143 22.02 -10.82 -15.41
CA SER A 143 21.96 -11.91 -16.39
C SER A 143 23.35 -12.34 -16.86
N GLU A 144 24.20 -11.37 -17.20
CA GLU A 144 25.49 -11.63 -17.87
C GLU A 144 26.66 -11.70 -16.90
N PHE A 145 26.61 -10.95 -15.79
CA PHE A 145 27.74 -10.80 -14.88
C PHE A 145 27.38 -11.07 -13.42
N GLN A 146 26.29 -11.81 -13.17
CA GLN A 146 25.84 -12.20 -11.82
C GLN A 146 25.68 -10.99 -10.87
N GLY A 147 25.31 -9.83 -11.41
CA GLY A 147 25.14 -8.59 -10.67
C GLY A 147 26.43 -7.83 -10.37
N CYS A 148 27.56 -8.23 -10.95
CA CYS A 148 28.83 -7.51 -10.86
C CYS A 148 29.02 -6.58 -12.06
N CYS A 149 29.34 -5.31 -11.84
CA CYS A 149 29.66 -4.40 -12.93
C CYS A 149 31.04 -4.71 -13.53
N PRO A 150 31.17 -4.90 -14.86
CA PRO A 150 32.46 -5.04 -15.53
C PRO A 150 33.36 -3.82 -15.30
N LYS A 151 34.67 -4.05 -15.16
CA LYS A 151 35.64 -3.00 -14.78
C LYS A 151 35.61 -1.81 -15.74
N GLU A 152 35.40 -2.07 -17.02
CA GLU A 152 35.35 -1.10 -18.11
C GLU A 152 34.13 -0.17 -18.00
N LEU A 153 33.05 -0.66 -17.39
CA LEU A 153 31.77 0.06 -17.27
C LEU A 153 31.58 0.75 -15.91
N VAL A 154 32.47 0.53 -14.93
CA VAL A 154 32.30 1.06 -13.56
C VAL A 154 32.12 2.57 -13.56
N LYS A 155 33.00 3.31 -14.25
CA LYS A 155 32.96 4.78 -14.27
C LYS A 155 31.64 5.29 -14.87
N LEU A 156 31.29 4.80 -16.06
CA LEU A 156 30.05 5.19 -16.73
C LEU A 156 28.81 4.86 -15.88
N SER A 157 28.77 3.66 -15.31
CA SER A 157 27.67 3.19 -14.48
C SER A 157 27.52 4.04 -13.22
N MET A 158 28.62 4.41 -12.57
CA MET A 158 28.58 5.29 -11.39
C MET A 158 28.06 6.68 -11.75
N ASP A 159 28.44 7.22 -12.91
CA ASP A 159 27.96 8.52 -13.38
C ASP A 159 26.45 8.47 -13.70
N ILE A 160 25.93 7.33 -14.17
CA ILE A 160 24.48 7.10 -14.31
C ILE A 160 23.81 7.08 -12.94
N VAL A 161 24.33 6.30 -11.99
CA VAL A 161 23.73 6.19 -10.64
C VAL A 161 23.70 7.54 -9.92
N LYS A 162 24.75 8.37 -10.06
CA LYS A 162 24.79 9.73 -9.49
C LYS A 162 23.75 10.68 -10.06
N LYS A 163 23.20 10.39 -11.25
CA LYS A 163 22.12 11.18 -11.87
C LYS A 163 20.73 10.71 -11.43
N CYS A 164 20.62 9.58 -10.75
CA CYS A 164 19.36 9.12 -10.18
C CYS A 164 19.11 9.80 -8.83
N GLU A 165 17.91 10.38 -8.67
CA GLU A 165 17.41 10.97 -7.41
C GLU A 165 16.81 9.92 -6.47
#